data_AF-A0A3M7G3E1-F1
#
_entry.id   AF-A0A3M7G3E1-F1
#
_cell.length_a   1.000
_cell.length_b   1.000
_cell.length_c   1.000
_cell.angle_alpha   90.00
_cell.angle_beta   90.00
_cell.angle_gamma   90.00
#
_symmetry.space_group_name_H-M   'P 1'
#
loop_
_entity.id
_entity.type
_entity.pdbx_description
1 polymer ?
#
loop_
_entity_poly.entity_id
_entity_poly.type
_entity_poly.pdbx_seq_one_letter_code
_entity_poly.pdbx_strand_id
1 'polypeptide(L)'
;MKLIPTLSPVDFDAFSKILNRPGGFRDPGEPEDYCRGFQVFDKDLTGFIGVGQFRYILTNLGEKMSDEEVDELLKAVDTSSGELNYVDMVKTILAN
;
A
#
# COMPACT_ATOMS: atom_id res chain seq x y z
N MET A 1 11.32 30.94 -15.60
CA MET A 1 10.14 30.08 -15.77
C MET A 1 10.65 28.69 -16.11
N LYS A 2 10.81 27.79 -15.14
CA LYS A 2 11.35 26.44 -15.37
C LYS A 2 10.23 25.59 -15.96
N LEU A 3 10.46 25.07 -17.16
CA LEU A 3 9.58 24.13 -17.86
C LEU A 3 9.35 22.92 -16.96
N ILE A 4 8.07 22.60 -16.74
CA ILE A 4 7.63 21.34 -16.16
C ILE A 4 8.08 20.26 -17.16
N PRO A 5 8.83 19.22 -16.75
CA PRO A 5 9.19 18.15 -17.68
C PRO A 5 7.88 17.47 -18.10
N THR A 6 7.50 17.62 -19.37
CA THR A 6 6.51 16.74 -19.97
C THR A 6 7.10 15.34 -19.92
N LEU A 7 6.49 14.44 -19.14
CA LEU A 7 6.86 13.03 -19.14
C LEU A 7 6.84 12.54 -20.60
N SER A 8 8.00 12.18 -21.14
CA SER A 8 8.07 11.52 -22.43
C SER A 8 7.24 10.23 -22.34
N PRO A 9 6.37 9.92 -23.32
CA PRO A 9 5.65 8.65 -23.34
C PRO A 9 6.66 7.51 -23.18
N VAL A 10 6.45 6.65 -22.19
CA VAL A 10 7.27 5.46 -22.01
C VAL A 10 6.94 4.53 -23.17
N ASP A 11 7.82 4.45 -24.17
CA ASP A 11 7.70 3.48 -25.25
C ASP A 11 8.16 2.09 -24.80
N PHE A 12 7.93 1.09 -25.65
CA PHE A 12 8.26 -0.30 -25.31
C PHE A 12 9.76 -0.50 -25.02
N ASP A 13 10.64 0.25 -25.69
CA ASP A 13 12.08 0.17 -25.47
C ASP A 13 12.47 0.72 -24.10
N ALA A 14 11.92 1.88 -23.71
CA ALA A 14 12.09 2.45 -22.38
C ALA A 14 11.54 1.51 -21.28
N PHE A 15 10.34 0.96 -21.48
CA PHE A 15 9.76 -0.02 -20.56
C PHE A 15 10.64 -1.27 -20.42
N SER A 16 11.10 -1.84 -21.53
CA SER A 16 11.93 -3.05 -21.55
C SER A 16 13.27 -2.82 -20.86
N LYS A 17 13.88 -1.64 -20.99
CA LYS A 17 15.10 -1.27 -20.27
C LYS A 17 14.90 -1.17 -18.76
N ILE A 18 13.74 -0.66 -18.32
CA ILE A 18 13.38 -0.60 -16.89
C ILE A 18 13.17 -2.02 -16.34
N LEU A 19 12.36 -2.82 -17.04
CA LEU A 19 12.02 -4.19 -16.66
C LEU A 19 13.26 -5.08 -16.54
N ASN A 20 14.20 -4.97 -17.49
CA ASN A 20 15.39 -5.82 -17.55
C ASN A 20 16.63 -5.21 -16.87
N ARG A 21 16.48 -4.16 -16.04
CA ARG A 21 17.64 -3.57 -15.37
C ARG A 21 18.35 -4.62 -14.49
N PRO A 22 19.68 -4.62 -14.40
CA PRO A 22 20.40 -5.48 -13.45
C PRO A 22 19.90 -5.25 -12.01
N GLY A 23 19.51 -6.32 -11.31
CA GLY A 23 18.86 -6.23 -9.99
C GLY A 23 17.34 -6.03 -10.02
N GLY A 24 16.73 -5.96 -11.22
CA GLY A 24 15.29 -6.04 -11.44
C GLY A 24 14.43 -5.05 -10.65
N PHE A 25 13.15 -5.41 -10.50
CA PHE A 25 12.31 -4.87 -9.44
C PHE A 25 12.70 -5.54 -8.12
N ARG A 26 12.57 -4.82 -7.01
CA ARG A 26 12.71 -5.46 -5.71
C ARG A 26 11.57 -6.46 -5.57
N ASP A 27 11.87 -7.61 -4.98
CA ASP A 27 10.82 -8.50 -4.52
C ASP A 27 9.89 -7.70 -3.59
N PRO A 28 8.58 -7.94 -3.67
CA PRO A 28 7.68 -7.43 -2.64
C PRO A 28 8.23 -7.86 -1.27
N GLY A 29 8.15 -6.96 -0.28
CA GLY A 29 8.61 -7.28 1.07
C GLY A 29 7.84 -8.46 1.65
N GLU A 30 8.30 -8.99 2.77
CA GLU A 30 7.54 -10.02 3.48
C GLU A 30 6.32 -9.37 4.16
N PRO A 31 5.20 -10.08 4.35
CA PRO A 31 4.01 -9.55 5.03
C PRO A 31 4.32 -8.84 6.36
N GLU A 32 5.29 -9.37 7.11
CA GLU A 32 5.75 -8.81 8.37
C GLU A 32 6.34 -7.41 8.23
N ASP A 33 7.01 -7.11 7.11
CA ASP A 33 7.60 -5.79 6.86
C ASP A 33 6.52 -4.70 6.75
N TYR A 34 5.38 -5.03 6.13
CA TYR A 34 4.24 -4.12 6.01
C TYR A 34 3.45 -4.02 7.33
N CYS A 35 3.28 -5.15 8.03
CA CYS A 35 2.58 -5.17 9.32
C CYS A 35 3.23 -4.27 10.38
N ARG A 36 4.56 -4.11 10.36
CA ARG A 36 5.28 -3.21 11.27
C ARG A 36 4.79 -1.76 11.21
N GLY A 37 4.30 -1.29 10.06
CA GLY A 37 3.74 0.05 9.93
C GLY A 37 2.47 0.25 10.76
N PHE A 38 1.62 -0.77 10.82
CA PHE A 38 0.36 -0.74 11.56
C PHE A 38 0.54 -1.01 13.06
N GLN A 39 1.56 -1.79 13.45
CA GLN A 39 1.89 -2.06 14.86
C GLN A 39 2.23 -0.81 15.68
N VAL A 40 2.56 0.31 15.02
CA VAL A 40 2.69 1.60 15.70
C VAL A 40 1.37 2.05 16.35
N PHE A 41 0.24 1.62 15.79
CA PHE A 41 -1.13 1.97 16.23
C PHE A 41 -1.79 0.86 17.04
N ASP A 42 -1.41 -0.40 16.83
CA ASP A 42 -1.85 -1.57 17.58
C ASP A 42 -0.87 -1.86 18.75
N LYS A 43 -1.04 -1.14 19.87
CA LYS A 43 -0.10 -1.20 21.01
C LYS A 43 -0.02 -2.56 21.67
N ASP A 44 -1.11 -3.30 21.65
CA ASP A 44 -1.23 -4.62 22.26
C ASP A 44 -0.89 -5.75 21.27
N LEU A 45 -0.50 -5.42 20.04
CA LEU A 45 -0.14 -6.37 18.97
C LEU A 45 -1.22 -7.41 18.70
N THR A 46 -2.48 -6.96 18.72
CA THR A 46 -3.67 -7.79 18.48
C THR A 46 -3.79 -8.27 17.04
N GLY A 47 -3.17 -7.57 16.09
CA GLY A 47 -3.39 -7.74 14.65
C GLY A 47 -4.54 -6.90 14.10
N PHE A 48 -5.18 -6.07 14.94
CA PHE A 48 -6.33 -5.25 14.58
C PHE A 48 -6.08 -3.77 14.83
N ILE A 49 -6.68 -2.93 13.98
CA ILE A 49 -6.79 -1.48 14.22
C ILE A 49 -8.18 -0.99 13.82
N GLY A 50 -8.59 0.16 14.34
CA GLY A 50 -9.87 0.76 13.97
C GLY A 50 -9.90 1.17 12.49
N VAL A 51 -11.05 1.00 11.83
CA VAL A 51 -11.23 1.35 10.40
C VAL A 51 -10.89 2.83 10.14
N GLY A 52 -11.25 3.72 11.07
CA GLY A 52 -10.90 5.15 10.99
C GLY A 52 -9.39 5.42 11.08
N GLN A 53 -8.67 4.64 11.91
CA GLN A 53 -7.21 4.73 11.99
C GLN A 53 -6.57 4.23 10.71
N PHE A 54 -7.06 3.11 10.18
CA PHE A 54 -6.60 2.56 8.90
C PHE A 54 -6.73 3.59 7.77
N ARG A 55 -7.90 4.23 7.63
CA ARG A 55 -8.11 5.32 6.65
C ARG A 55 -7.16 6.48 6.88
N TYR A 56 -7.03 6.93 8.12
CA TYR A 56 -6.14 8.04 8.45
C TYR A 56 -4.69 7.75 8.03
N ILE A 57 -4.21 6.53 8.31
CA ILE A 57 -2.86 6.09 7.96
C ILE A 57 -2.66 6.18 6.44
N LEU A 58 -3.53 5.57 5.64
CA LEU A 58 -3.36 5.47 4.18
C LEU A 58 -3.56 6.80 3.44
N THR A 59 -4.36 7.72 3.99
CA THR A 59 -4.60 9.03 3.35
C THR A 59 -3.61 10.11 3.80
N ASN A 60 -2.85 9.89 4.88
CA ASN A 60 -1.96 10.93 5.44
C ASN A 60 -0.47 10.56 5.49
N LEU A 61 -0.10 9.28 5.48
CA LEU A 61 1.28 8.83 5.64
C LEU A 61 1.83 8.23 4.33
N GLY A 62 3.10 8.51 4.04
CA GLY A 62 3.78 7.95 2.87
C GLY A 62 3.23 8.44 1.53
N GLU A 63 3.11 7.50 0.59
CA GLU A 63 2.40 7.72 -0.68
C GLU A 63 0.90 7.60 -0.42
N LYS A 64 0.22 8.74 -0.47
CA LYS A 64 -1.15 8.87 0.01
C LYS A 64 -2.12 8.29 -1.01
N MET A 65 -3.03 7.46 -0.52
CA MET A 65 -4.20 7.04 -1.27
C MET A 65 -5.31 8.08 -1.17
N SER A 66 -6.17 8.12 -2.18
CA SER A 66 -7.43 8.87 -2.10
C SER A 66 -8.44 8.15 -1.20
N ASP A 67 -9.46 8.88 -0.74
CA ASP A 67 -10.52 8.27 0.08
C ASP A 67 -11.26 7.16 -0.69
N GLU A 68 -11.43 7.33 -2.00
CA GLU A 68 -12.06 6.37 -2.88
C GLU A 68 -11.21 5.10 -3.05
N GLU A 69 -9.90 5.23 -3.17
CA GLU A 69 -9.00 4.07 -3.22
C GLU A 69 -9.02 3.28 -1.91
N VAL A 70 -9.10 3.98 -0.77
CA VAL A 70 -9.28 3.34 0.54
C VAL A 70 -10.64 2.66 0.64
N ASP A 71 -11.71 3.27 0.12
CA ASP A 71 -13.03 2.64 0.07
C ASP A 71 -13.03 1.33 -0.72
N GLU A 72 -12.37 1.29 -1.89
CA GLU A 72 -12.24 0.06 -2.66
C GLU A 72 -11.49 -1.03 -1.89
N LEU A 73 -10.43 -0.65 -1.17
CA LEU A 73 -9.65 -1.59 -0.38
C LEU A 73 -10.44 -2.13 0.83
N LEU A 74 -11.25 -1.29 1.46
CA LEU A 74 -12.12 -1.68 2.57
C LEU A 74 -13.25 -2.63 2.15
N LYS A 75 -13.63 -2.69 0.87
CA LYS A 75 -14.61 -3.69 0.37
C LYS A 75 -14.09 -5.12 0.42
N ALA A 76 -12.77 -5.31 0.45
CA ALA A 76 -12.13 -6.62 0.44
C ALA A 76 -11.99 -7.24 1.86
N VAL A 77 -12.42 -6.53 2.90
CA VAL A 77 -12.18 -6.89 4.30
C VAL A 77 -13.45 -6.73 5.14
N ASP A 78 -13.61 -7.58 6.16
CA ASP A 78 -14.71 -7.43 7.11
C ASP A 78 -14.44 -6.24 8.03
N THR A 79 -15.39 -5.30 8.08
CA THR A 79 -15.34 -4.07 8.89
C THR A 79 -16.54 -3.95 9.81
N SER A 80 -17.36 -5.00 9.93
CA SER A 80 -18.62 -4.99 10.68
C SER A 80 -18.44 -4.71 12.18
N SER A 81 -17.27 -5.03 12.75
CA SER A 81 -16.91 -4.74 14.13
C SER A 81 -16.43 -3.30 14.37
N GLY A 82 -16.17 -2.52 13.31
CA GLY A 82 -15.49 -1.23 13.37
C GLY A 82 -13.96 -1.33 13.45
N GLU A 83 -13.42 -2.55 13.50
CA GLU A 83 -11.99 -2.86 13.47
C GLU A 83 -11.66 -3.71 12.24
N LEU A 84 -10.40 -3.68 11.83
CA LEU A 84 -9.88 -4.36 10.65
C LEU A 84 -8.66 -5.20 11.04
N ASN A 85 -8.62 -6.45 10.58
CA ASN A 85 -7.43 -7.31 10.68
C ASN A 85 -6.42 -6.91 9.61
N TYR A 86 -5.41 -6.12 9.98
CA TYR A 86 -4.43 -5.62 9.01
C TYR A 86 -3.45 -6.71 8.57
N VAL A 87 -3.25 -7.74 9.40
CA VAL A 87 -2.36 -8.86 9.08
C VAL A 87 -2.95 -9.68 7.93
N ASP A 88 -4.23 -10.04 8.02
CA ASP A 88 -4.92 -10.79 6.97
C ASP A 88 -5.10 -9.94 5.70
N MET A 89 -5.35 -8.64 5.84
CA MET A 89 -5.39 -7.72 4.71
C MET A 89 -4.04 -7.72 3.96
N VAL A 90 -2.91 -7.56 4.66
CA VAL A 90 -1.57 -7.52 4.03
C VAL A 90 -1.30 -8.82 3.28
N LYS A 91 -1.58 -9.97 3.92
CA LYS A 91 -1.40 -11.28 3.29
C LYS A 91 -2.26 -11.43 2.04
N THR A 92 -3.51 -10.97 2.08
CA THR A 92 -4.43 -11.02 0.94
C THR A 92 -3.92 -10.17 -0.23
N ILE A 93 -3.37 -9.00 0.04
CA ILE A 93 -2.81 -8.14 -1.02
C ILE A 93 -1.55 -8.74 -1.63
N LEU A 94 -0.63 -9.27 -0.82
CA LEU A 94 0.63 -9.83 -1.31
C LEU A 94 0.50 -11.19 -2.01
N ALA A 95 -0.60 -11.91 -1.76
CA ALA A 95 -0.86 -13.21 -2.38
C ALA A 95 -1.46 -13.11 -3.80
N ASN A 96 -1.81 -11.91 -4.29
CA ASN A 96 -2.43 -11.68 -5.60
C ASN A 96 -1.44 -11.15 -6.63
#